data_AF-A0A5B6VQ12-F1
#
_entry.id   AF-A0A5B6VQ12-F1
#
_cell.length_a   1.000
_cell.length_b   1.000
_cell.length_c   1.000
_cell.angle_alpha   90.00
_cell.angle_beta   90.00
_cell.angle_gamma   90.00
#
_symmetry.space_group_name_H-M   'P 1'
#
loop_
_entity.id
_entity.type
_entity.pdbx_description
1 polymer ?
#
loop_
_entity_poly.entity_id
_entity_poly.type
_entity_poly.pdbx_seq_one_letter_code
_entity_poly.pdbx_strand_id
1 'polypeptide(L)'
;MLIPGDGNRSVAEYEAEFFRLSRYARVMVASEYERCVRFEDRLRDNLRVLIAPQRERKFSVLVENAKIAEDVKRAERQNRDRERGKNKRDSEPLSSM
;
A
#
# COMPACT_ATOMS: atom_id res chain seq x y z
N MET A 1 -11.33 -14.90 28.78
CA MET A 1 -11.73 -15.59 27.53
C MET A 1 -11.10 -16.98 27.58
N LEU A 2 -11.91 -18.02 27.81
CA LEU A 2 -11.48 -19.41 27.93
C LEU A 2 -11.59 -20.06 26.55
N ILE A 3 -10.52 -20.70 26.06
CA ILE A 3 -10.60 -21.58 24.88
C ILE A 3 -11.09 -22.94 25.39
N PRO A 4 -12.24 -23.45 24.93
CA PRO A 4 -12.63 -24.83 25.20
C PRO A 4 -11.86 -25.76 24.26
N GLY A 5 -11.10 -26.71 24.81
CA GLY A 5 -10.38 -27.73 24.06
C GLY A 5 -9.84 -28.81 24.98
N ASP A 6 -10.21 -30.06 24.72
CA ASP A 6 -10.09 -31.23 25.60
C ASP A 6 -8.69 -31.45 26.21
N GLY A 7 -8.68 -31.73 27.51
CA GLY A 7 -7.49 -31.87 28.37
C GLY A 7 -6.61 -33.11 28.14
N ASN A 8 -6.46 -33.60 26.90
CA ASN A 8 -5.69 -34.81 26.58
C ASN A 8 -4.53 -34.59 25.59
N ARG A 9 -4.13 -33.34 25.31
CA ARG A 9 -2.95 -33.10 24.47
C ARG A 9 -1.66 -33.46 25.20
N SER A 10 -0.81 -34.21 24.51
CA SER A 10 0.55 -34.50 24.98
C SER A 10 1.41 -33.23 24.99
N VAL A 11 2.46 -33.25 25.81
CA VAL A 11 3.44 -32.15 25.88
C VAL A 11 4.06 -31.88 24.50
N ALA A 12 4.32 -32.93 23.71
CA ALA A 12 4.87 -32.81 22.36
C ALA A 12 3.92 -32.08 21.38
N GLU A 13 2.61 -32.30 21.48
CA GLU A 13 1.62 -31.59 20.65
C GLU A 13 1.53 -30.11 21.02
N TYR A 14 1.63 -29.80 22.32
CA TYR A 14 1.72 -28.41 22.79
C TYR A 14 2.99 -27.72 22.29
N GLU A 15 4.15 -28.38 22.36
CA GLU A 15 5.40 -27.83 21.86
C GLU A 15 5.35 -27.59 20.34
N ALA A 16 4.80 -28.54 19.57
CA ALA A 16 4.66 -28.41 18.13
C ALA A 16 3.73 -27.23 17.74
N GLU A 17 2.60 -27.09 18.43
CA GLU A 17 1.69 -25.97 18.17
C GLU A 17 2.28 -24.62 18.61
N PHE A 18 2.94 -24.57 19.77
CA PHE A 18 3.64 -23.38 20.24
C PHE A 18 4.72 -22.93 19.24
N PHE A 19 5.53 -23.86 18.74
CA PHE A 19 6.58 -23.55 17.78
C PHE A 19 6.00 -23.05 16.45
N ARG A 20 4.91 -23.67 15.98
CA ARG A 20 4.16 -23.25 14.79
C ARG A 20 3.63 -21.83 14.95
N LEU A 21 2.94 -21.53 16.06
CA LEU A 21 2.39 -20.22 16.35
C LEU A 21 3.51 -19.17 16.56
N SER A 22 4.61 -19.55 17.20
CA SER A 22 5.77 -18.68 17.42
C SER A 22 6.44 -18.26 16.11
N ARG A 23 6.48 -19.15 15.10
CA ARG A 23 6.94 -18.80 13.74
C ARG A 23 6.03 -17.75 13.11
N TYR A 24 4.72 -17.92 13.21
CA TYR A 24 3.76 -16.92 12.72
C TYR A 24 3.87 -15.61 13.49
N ALA A 25 4.04 -15.64 14.81
CA ALA A 25 4.27 -14.45 15.62
C ALA A 25 5.53 -13.71 15.16
N ARG A 26 6.65 -14.39 14.91
CA ARG A 26 7.87 -13.76 14.36
C ARG A 26 7.66 -13.15 12.97
N VAL A 27 6.86 -13.77 12.10
CA VAL A 27 6.54 -13.24 10.77
C VAL A 27 5.51 -12.09 10.86
N MET A 28 4.64 -12.11 11.86
CA MET A 28 3.60 -11.10 12.10
C MET A 28 4.10 -9.88 12.88
N VAL A 29 5.12 -10.03 13.72
CA VAL A 29 5.74 -8.97 14.52
C VAL A 29 6.88 -8.32 13.72
N ALA A 30 6.56 -7.86 12.50
CA ALA A 30 7.40 -6.86 11.86
C ALA A 30 7.18 -5.54 12.60
N SER A 31 8.25 -4.82 12.93
CA SER A 31 8.12 -3.48 13.52
C SER A 31 7.34 -2.54 12.58
N GLU A 32 6.67 -1.52 13.11
CA GLU A 32 5.99 -0.50 12.28
C GLU A 32 6.91 0.05 11.19
N TYR A 33 8.19 0.25 11.52
CA TYR A 33 9.21 0.67 10.56
C TYR A 33 9.46 -0.36 9.45
N GLU A 34 9.62 -1.65 9.79
CA GLU A 34 9.78 -2.71 8.79
C GLU A 34 8.54 -2.86 7.89
N ARG A 35 7.34 -2.65 8.45
CA ARG A 35 6.10 -2.61 7.65
C ARG A 35 6.12 -1.44 6.67
N CYS A 36 6.62 -0.27 7.08
CA CYS A 36 6.78 0.89 6.21
C CYS A 36 7.75 0.60 5.06
N VAL A 37 8.95 0.10 5.38
CA VAL A 37 9.98 -0.23 4.37
C VAL A 37 9.46 -1.23 3.33
N ARG A 38 8.86 -2.34 3.79
CA ARG A 38 8.31 -3.37 2.90
C ARG A 38 7.17 -2.86 2.01
N PHE A 39 6.41 -1.88 2.49
CA PHE A 39 5.35 -1.25 1.71
C PHE A 39 5.92 -0.31 0.66
N GLU A 40 6.85 0.57 1.03
CA GLU A 40 7.54 1.46 0.09
C GLU A 40 8.24 0.69 -1.04
N ASP A 41 8.87 -0.45 -0.73
CA ASP A 41 9.53 -1.31 -1.73
C ASP A 41 8.56 -1.93 -2.74
N ARG A 42 7.28 -2.04 -2.41
CA ARG A 42 6.23 -2.59 -3.29
C ARG A 42 5.44 -1.51 -4.03
N LEU A 43 5.68 -0.23 -3.73
CA LEU A 43 5.04 0.87 -4.44
C LEU A 43 5.62 1.00 -5.85
N ARG A 44 4.77 1.44 -6.78
CA ARG A 44 5.20 1.82 -8.13
C ARG A 44 6.12 3.05 -8.05
N ASP A 45 7.14 3.13 -8.90
CA ASP A 45 8.15 4.20 -8.86
C ASP A 45 7.56 5.62 -8.87
N ASN A 46 6.50 5.83 -9.65
CA ASN A 46 5.81 7.11 -9.76
C ASN A 46 5.10 7.55 -8.47
N LEU A 47 4.80 6.62 -7.57
CA LEU A 47 4.30 6.90 -6.22
C LEU A 47 5.46 6.96 -5.24
N ARG A 48 6.44 6.05 -5.35
CA ARG A 48 7.62 5.99 -4.48
C ARG A 48 8.39 7.31 -4.44
N VAL A 49 8.50 8.01 -5.57
CA VAL A 49 9.15 9.34 -5.65
C VAL A 49 8.45 10.42 -4.81
N LEU A 50 7.14 10.29 -4.56
CA LEU A 50 6.37 11.22 -3.73
C LEU A 50 6.40 10.83 -2.25
N ILE A 51 6.50 9.54 -1.98
CA ILE A 51 6.32 8.95 -0.64
C ILE A 51 7.66 8.77 0.09
N ALA A 52 8.69 8.22 -0.55
CA ALA A 52 9.97 7.91 0.09
C ALA A 52 10.65 9.12 0.77
N PRO A 53 10.59 10.35 0.22
CA PRO A 53 11.17 11.52 0.90
C PRO A 53 10.50 11.88 2.24
N GLN A 54 9.25 11.42 2.47
CA GLN A 54 8.50 11.72 3.69
C GLN A 54 8.99 10.90 4.89
N ARG A 55 9.63 9.74 4.63
CA ARG A 55 10.27 8.87 5.64
C ARG A 55 9.34 8.51 6.81
N GLU A 56 8.07 8.25 6.51
CA GLU A 56 7.06 7.94 7.50
C GLU A 56 7.40 6.65 8.25
N ARG A 57 7.29 6.69 9.58
CA ARG A 57 7.57 5.53 10.45
C ARG A 57 6.31 4.88 11.00
N LYS A 58 5.14 5.50 10.76
CA LYS A 58 3.83 4.98 11.12
C LYS A 58 3.18 4.42 9.87
N PHE A 59 2.86 3.14 9.90
CA PHE A 59 2.36 2.43 8.72
C PHE A 59 1.01 3.00 8.25
N SER A 60 0.14 3.39 9.19
CA SER A 60 -1.16 4.00 8.86
C SER A 60 -1.02 5.31 8.08
N VAL A 61 -0.11 6.19 8.51
CA VAL A 61 0.16 7.48 7.88
C VAL A 61 0.75 7.26 6.49
N LEU A 62 1.71 6.34 6.36
CA LEU A 62 2.31 5.98 5.08
C LEU A 62 1.26 5.50 4.06
N VAL A 63 0.33 4.65 4.50
CA VAL A 63 -0.77 4.14 3.65
C VAL A 63 -1.71 5.26 3.23
N GLU A 64 -2.03 6.19 4.13
CA GLU A 64 -2.85 7.37 3.81
C GLU A 64 -2.16 8.27 2.78
N ASN A 65 -0.88 8.58 2.98
CA ASN A 65 -0.10 9.38 2.04
C ASN A 65 -0.02 8.72 0.65
N ALA A 66 0.11 7.38 0.60
CA ALA A 66 0.11 6.64 -0.66
C ALA A 66 -1.22 6.74 -1.41
N LYS A 67 -2.36 6.72 -0.71
CA LYS A 67 -3.70 6.92 -1.32
C LYS A 67 -3.83 8.33 -1.90
N ILE A 68 -3.42 9.35 -1.13
CA ILE A 68 -3.43 10.74 -1.59
C ILE A 68 -2.54 10.90 -2.84
N ALA A 69 -1.34 10.32 -2.84
CA ALA A 69 -0.44 10.36 -3.99
C ALA A 69 -1.05 9.67 -5.23
N GLU A 70 -1.78 8.58 -5.05
CA GLU A 70 -2.51 7.91 -6.14
C GLU A 70 -3.60 8.81 -6.72
N ASP A 71 -4.39 9.46 -5.87
CA ASP A 71 -5.44 10.38 -6.29
C ASP A 71 -4.87 11.60 -7.04
N VAL A 72 -3.75 12.16 -6.56
CA VAL A 72 -3.03 13.24 -7.25
C VAL A 72 -2.59 12.77 -8.64
N LYS A 73 -2.00 11.57 -8.76
CA LYS A 73 -1.58 11.04 -10.07
C LYS A 73 -2.76 10.74 -10.99
N ARG A 74 -3.91 10.34 -10.47
CA ARG A 74 -5.14 10.17 -11.25
C ARG A 74 -5.64 11.52 -11.77
N ALA A 75 -5.70 12.55 -10.92
CA ALA A 75 -6.12 13.89 -11.30
C ALA A 75 -5.19 14.52 -12.35
N GLU A 76 -3.86 14.38 -12.18
CA GLU A 76 -2.87 14.82 -13.18
C GLU A 76 -3.13 14.22 -14.56
N ARG A 77 -3.44 12.92 -14.63
CA ARG A 77 -3.75 12.23 -15.91
C ARG A 77 -5.03 12.76 -16.54
N GLN A 78 -6.10 12.90 -15.76
CA GLN A 78 -7.37 13.43 -16.24
C GLN A 78 -7.24 14.87 -16.79
N ASN A 79 -6.44 15.70 -16.12
CA ASN A 79 -6.17 17.06 -16.59
C ASN A 79 -5.45 17.07 -17.94
N ARG A 80 -4.39 16.25 -18.10
CA ARG A 80 -3.67 16.12 -19.37
C ARG A 80 -4.55 15.63 -20.50
N ASP A 81 -5.41 14.65 -20.25
CA ASP A 81 -6.34 14.13 -21.25
C ASP A 81 -7.35 15.19 -21.68
N ARG A 82 -7.84 16.00 -20.73
CA ARG A 82 -8.74 17.13 -21.01
C ARG A 82 -8.07 18.23 -21.81
N GLU A 83 -6.84 18.59 -21.50
CA GLU A 83 -6.04 19.57 -22.27
C GLU A 83 -5.82 19.08 -23.70
N ARG A 84 -5.43 17.81 -23.87
CA ARG A 84 -5.24 17.22 -25.20
C ARG A 84 -6.52 17.18 -26.03
N GLY A 85 -7.68 16.97 -25.40
CA GLY A 85 -8.99 17.02 -26.05
C GLY A 85 -9.46 18.43 -26.43
N LYS A 86 -8.99 19.48 -25.74
CA LYS A 86 -9.26 20.88 -26.11
C LYS A 86 -8.47 21.29 -27.34
N ASN A 87 -7.17 21.00 -27.36
CA ASN A 87 -6.28 21.39 -28.48
C ASN A 87 -6.68 20.78 -29.84
N LYS A 88 -7.48 19.71 -29.86
CA LYS A 88 -8.03 19.13 -31.10
C LYS A 88 -9.24 19.85 -31.67
N ARG A 89 -10.02 20.54 -30.81
CA ARG A 89 -11.21 21.29 -31.23
C ARG A 89 -10.86 22.69 -31.71
N ASP A 90 -9.76 23.24 -31.21
CA ASP A 90 -9.25 24.55 -31.63
C ASP A 90 -8.45 24.49 -32.95
N SER A 91 -8.24 23.28 -33.48
CA SER A 91 -7.55 23.03 -34.76
C SER A 91 -8.49 22.71 -35.93
N GLU A 92 -9.82 22.83 -35.76
CA GLU A 92 -10.72 22.86 -36.91
C GLU A 92 -10.39 24.12 -37.73
N PRO A 93 -9.93 24.00 -38.98
CA PRO A 93 -9.77 25.18 -39.82
C PRO A 93 -11.16 25.77 -39.95
N LEU A 94 -11.30 27.07 -39.65
CA LEU A 94 -12.43 27.85 -40.11
C LEU A 94 -12.39 27.78 -41.64
N SER A 95 -13.01 26.75 -42.22
CA SER A 95 -13.21 26.65 -43.66
C SER A 95 -13.99 27.89 -44.03
N SER A 96 -13.26 28.77 -44.70
CA SER A 96 -13.65 30.12 -45.04
C SER A 96 -14.92 30.09 -45.89
N MET A 97 -15.75 31.12 -45.70
CA MET A 97 -16.96 31.40 -46.49
C MET A 97 -16.79 31.15 -47.99
#